data_AF-A0A8T4TEP8-F1
#
_entry.id   AF-A0A8T4TEP8-F1
#
_cell.length_a   1.000
_cell.length_b   1.000
_cell.length_c   1.000
_cell.angle_alpha   90.00
_cell.angle_beta   90.00
_cell.angle_gamma   90.00
#
_symmetry.space_group_name_H-M   'P 1'
#
loop_
_entity.id
_entity.type
_entity.pdbx_description
1 polymer ?
#
loop_
_entity_poly.entity_id
_entity_poly.type
_entity_poly.pdbx_seq_one_letter_code
_entity_poly.pdbx_strand_id
1 'polypeptide(L)' 'MKIKFQNIGWRSKVSQKRATFSISINKLVVVGNCLKKGQVLYSYLGEDDSNRPIMITYLDEKEKSNNGNS' A
#
# COMPACT_ATOMS: atom_id res chain seq x y z
N MET A 1 -6.83 13.18 -9.88
CA MET A 1 -5.98 12.01 -10.28
C MET A 1 -6.82 11.01 -11.06
N LYS A 2 -6.41 10.54 -12.25
CA LYS A 2 -7.16 9.51 -13.00
C LYS A 2 -6.66 8.10 -12.64
N ILE A 3 -7.29 7.46 -11.65
CA ILE A 3 -7.00 6.08 -11.26
C ILE A 3 -7.74 5.13 -12.22
N LYS A 4 -7.03 4.15 -12.81
CA LYS A 4 -7.66 3.05 -13.56
C LYS A 4 -7.88 1.86 -12.62
N PHE A 5 -9.14 1.49 -12.38
CA PHE A 5 -9.48 0.34 -11.54
C PHE A 5 -9.42 -0.97 -12.33
N GLN A 6 -8.86 -2.02 -11.73
CA GLN A 6 -8.71 -3.35 -12.35
C GLN A 6 -9.87 -4.31 -12.00
N ASN A 7 -11.03 -3.79 -11.60
CA ASN A 7 -12.20 -4.58 -11.13
C ASN A 7 -11.92 -5.56 -9.97
N ILE A 8 -10.81 -5.38 -9.24
CA ILE A 8 -10.47 -6.15 -8.05
C ILE A 8 -10.66 -5.23 -6.85
N GLY A 9 -11.75 -5.45 -6.10
CA GLY A 9 -12.03 -4.76 -4.84
C GLY A 9 -11.95 -5.74 -3.67
N TRP A 10 -11.51 -5.27 -2.50
CA TRP A 10 -11.57 -6.04 -1.27
C TRP A 10 -11.89 -5.13 -0.10
N ARG A 11 -12.45 -5.71 0.96
CA ARG A 11 -12.72 -5.03 2.23
C ARG A 11 -11.75 -5.54 3.28
N SER A 12 -11.11 -4.61 3.98
CA SER A 12 -10.24 -4.92 5.11
C SER A 12 -10.81 -4.32 6.38
N LYS A 13 -10.57 -4.96 7.53
CA LYS A 13 -10.83 -4.39 8.84
C LYS A 13 -9.54 -3.76 9.37
N VAL A 14 -9.66 -2.61 10.02
CA VAL A 14 -8.59 -2.04 10.83
C VAL A 14 -8.47 -2.89 12.09
N SER A 15 -7.27 -3.35 12.40
CA SER A 15 -6.92 -3.98 13.66
C SER A 15 -6.01 -3.08 14.46
N GLN A 16 -6.17 -3.09 15.78
CA GLN A 16 -5.31 -2.36 16.71
C GLN A 16 -4.64 -3.35 17.66
N LYS A 17 -3.33 -3.19 17.83
CA LYS A 17 -2.57 -3.88 18.87
C LYS A 17 -1.68 -2.85 19.57
N ARG A 18 -1.98 -2.59 20.85
CA ARG A 18 -1.35 -1.51 21.63
C ARG A 18 -1.49 -0.16 20.90
N ALA A 19 -0.37 0.52 20.65
CA ALA A 19 -0.30 1.80 19.94
C ALA A 19 -0.21 1.66 18.41
N THR A 20 -0.28 0.45 17.86
CA THR A 20 -0.13 0.22 16.42
C THR A 20 -1.46 -0.18 15.80
N PHE A 21 -1.83 0.53 14.73
CA PHE A 21 -2.93 0.17 13.86
C PHE A 21 -2.39 -0.55 12.62
N SER A 22 -3.13 -1.54 12.13
CA SER A 22 -2.79 -2.28 10.92
C SER A 22 -4.04 -2.56 10.10
N ILE A 23 -3.84 -2.68 8.79
CA ILE A 23 -4.87 -3.08 7.83
C ILE A 23 -4.34 -4.30 7.11
N SER A 24 -5.13 -5.38 7.10
CA SER A 24 -4.76 -6.59 6.35
C SER A 24 -4.93 -6.37 4.85
N ILE A 25 -3.99 -6.84 4.04
CA ILE A 25 -4.09 -6.81 2.58
C ILE A 25 -4.60 -8.19 2.11
N ASN A 26 -5.52 -8.21 1.15
CA ASN A 26 -6.02 -9.47 0.60
C ASN A 26 -4.88 -10.25 -0.09
N LYS A 27 -4.82 -11.58 0.11
CA LYS A 27 -3.80 -12.45 -0.47
C LYS A 27 -3.68 -12.33 -1.99
N LEU A 28 -4.79 -12.17 -2.72
CA LEU A 28 -4.79 -12.03 -4.18
C LEU A 28 -4.12 -10.73 -4.63
N VAL A 29 -4.23 -9.65 -3.84
CA VAL A 29 -3.57 -8.37 -4.12
C VAL A 29 -2.06 -8.50 -3.92
N VAL A 30 -1.63 -9.20 -2.86
CA VAL A 30 -0.22 -9.51 -2.60
C VAL A 30 0.39 -10.29 -3.76
N VAL A 31 -0.29 -11.35 -4.20
CA VAL A 31 0.16 -12.19 -5.32
C VAL A 31 0.15 -11.42 -6.64
N GLY A 32 -0.94 -10.69 -6.94
CA GLY A 32 -1.08 -9.94 -8.20
C GLY A 32 -0.08 -8.79 -8.35
N ASN A 33 0.45 -8.27 -7.25
CA ASN A 33 1.48 -7.23 -7.25
C ASN A 33 2.88 -7.78 -6.91
N CYS A 34 3.06 -9.10 -6.85
CA CYS A 34 4.34 -9.75 -6.55
C CYS A 34 5.03 -9.25 -5.27
N LEU A 35 4.24 -8.84 -4.26
CA LEU A 35 4.77 -8.28 -3.02
C LEU A 35 5.46 -9.36 -2.19
N LYS A 36 6.60 -9.02 -1.60
CA LYS A 36 7.40 -9.94 -0.78
C LYS A 36 7.39 -9.53 0.70
N LYS A 37 7.53 -10.53 1.58
CA LYS A 37 7.71 -10.28 3.02
C LYS A 37 8.96 -9.43 3.23
N GLY A 38 8.84 -8.35 3.98
CA GLY A 38 9.94 -7.43 4.31
C GLY A 38 10.08 -6.24 3.36
N GLN A 39 9.32 -6.20 2.26
CA GLN A 39 9.26 -5.04 1.38
C GLN A 39 8.61 -3.85 2.09
N VAL A 40 9.14 -2.65 1.87
CA VAL A 40 8.63 -1.40 2.43
C VAL A 40 7.64 -0.77 1.45
N LEU A 41 6.50 -0.31 1.97
CA LEU A 41 5.49 0.39 1.20
C LEU A 41 5.33 1.81 1.74
N TYR A 42 5.11 2.77 0.85
CA TYR A 42 4.89 4.17 1.24
C TYR A 42 3.41 4.51 1.16
N SER A 43 2.85 4.92 2.30
CA SER A 43 1.46 5.34 2.41
C SER A 43 1.39 6.83 2.71
N TYR A 44 0.53 7.54 1.98
CA TYR A 44 0.29 8.97 2.12
C TYR A 44 -1.18 9.21 2.46
N LEU A 45 -1.43 10.17 3.33
CA LEU A 45 -2.77 10.70 3.56
C LEU A 45 -3.08 11.76 2.50
N GLY A 46 -4.29 11.76 1.98
CA GLY A 46 -4.78 12.77 1.06
C GLY A 46 -6.29 12.93 1.15
N GLU A 47 -6.83 13.73 0.23
CA GLU A 47 -8.27 13.98 0.10
C GLU A 47 -8.67 13.79 -1.36
N ASP A 48 -9.90 13.34 -1.60
CA ASP A 48 -10.48 13.30 -2.94
C ASP A 48 -11.25 14.59 -3.27
N ASP A 49 -11.81 14.67 -4.49
CA ASP A 49 -12.54 15.85 -4.97
C ASP A 49 -13.82 16.17 -4.14
N SER A 50 -14.23 15.27 -3.24
CA SER A 50 -15.35 15.45 -2.31
C SER A 50 -14.88 15.69 -0.86
N ASN A 51 -13.61 16.03 -0.64
CA ASN A 51 -12.97 16.20 0.67
C ASN A 51 -13.04 14.95 1.57
N ARG A 52 -13.15 13.75 0.98
CA ARG A 52 -13.11 12.52 1.77
C ARG A 52 -11.66 12.14 2.03
N PRO A 53 -11.29 11.81 3.28
CA PRO A 53 -9.93 11.39 3.58
C PRO A 53 -9.65 10.04 2.91
N ILE A 54 -8.53 9.97 2.22
CA ILE A 54 -8.05 8.76 1.54
C ILE A 54 -6.62 8.45 1.96
N MET A 55 -6.27 7.16 1.98
CA MET A 55 -4.89 6.70 2.12
C MET A 55 -4.44 6.10 0.78
N ILE A 56 -3.36 6.62 0.22
CA ILE A 56 -2.76 6.12 -1.02
C ILE A 56 -1.48 5.39 -0.66
N THR A 57 -1.42 4.10 -0.99
CA THR A 57 -0.21 3.29 -0.82
C THR A 57 0.41 3.01 -2.18
N TYR A 58 1.68 3.38 -2.35
CA TYR A 58 2.48 3.02 -3.51
C TYR A 58 3.22 1.70 -3.27
N LEU A 59 3.09 0.79 -4.24
CA LEU A 59 3.71 -0.54 -4.20
C LEU A 59 5.10 -0.60 -4.84
N ASP A 60 5.53 0.51 -5.42
CA ASP A 60 6.83 0.65 -6.06
C ASP A 60 7.87 1.01 -4.99
N GLU A 61 8.66 0.02 -4.57
CA GLU A 61 9.99 0.34 -4.09
C GLU A 61 10.79 0.74 -5.33
N LYS A 62 11.24 2.00 -5.42
CA LYS A 62 12.49 2.23 -6.15
C LYS A 62 13.49 1.30 -5.50
N GLU A 63 13.91 0.24 -6.20
CA GLU A 63 15.06 -0.55 -5.76
C GLU A 63 16.14 0.47 -5.40
N LYS A 64 16.54 0.51 -4.13
CA LYS A 64 17.76 1.20 -3.80
C LYS A 64 18.82 0.46 -4.61
N SER A 65 19.28 1.06 -5.69
CA SER A 65 20.51 0.66 -6.35
C SER A 65 21.53 0.58 -5.23
N ASN A 66 21.87 -0.63 -4.83
CA ASN A 66 23.03 -0.89 -3.99
C ASN A 66 24.23 -0.53 -4.88
N ASN A 67 24.52 0.77 -5.02
CA ASN A 67 25.85 1.23 -5.32
C ASN A 67 26.65 0.93 -4.06
N GLY A 68 27.04 -0.33 -3.93
CA GLY A 68 28.08 -0.75 -3.03
C GLY A 68 29.34 -0.01 -3.45
N ASN A 69 29.79 0.93 -2.62
CA ASN A 69 31.22 1.18 -2.56
C ASN A 69 31.83 -0.02 -1.85
N SER A 70 32.41 -0.89 -2.68
CA SER A 70 33.44 -1.84 -2.28
C SER A 70 34.68 -1.10 -1.77
#